data_AF-A0A392R2B5-F1
#
_entry.id   AF-A0A392R2B5-F1
#
_cell.length_a   1.000
_cell.length_b   1.000
_cell.length_c   1.000
_cell.angle_alpha   90.00
_cell.angle_beta   90.00
_cell.angle_gamma   90.00
#
_symmetry.space_group_name_H-M   'P 1'
#
loop_
_entity.id
_entity.type
_entity.pdbx_description
1 polymer ?
#
loop_
_entity_poly.entity_id
_entity_poly.type
_entity_poly.pdbx_seq_one_letter_code
_entity_poly.pdbx_strand_id
1 'polypeptide(L)'
;MLWRHPENVELEKVQVVHYCAAGSKPWRYTGEEQNMDREDIKMLVKKWKEIYEDETLDYNNNVRVERFTAALLEAGGIKSVLSPNAA
;
A
#
# COMPACT_ATOMS: atom_id res chain seq x y z
N MET A 1 -3.10 -16.05 -15.03
CA MET A 1 -3.00 -15.48 -13.67
C MET A 1 -2.11 -16.38 -12.82
N LEU A 2 -1.21 -15.79 -12.01
CA LEU A 2 -0.13 -16.44 -11.20
C LEU A 2 -0.52 -17.78 -10.54
N TRP A 3 -1.79 -17.92 -10.20
CA TRP A 3 -2.37 -19.12 -9.60
C TRP A 3 -2.30 -20.38 -10.47
N ARG A 4 -2.63 -20.25 -11.77
CA ARG A 4 -2.71 -21.38 -12.71
C ARG A 4 -1.52 -21.49 -13.66
N HIS A 5 -0.85 -20.36 -13.87
CA HIS A 5 0.27 -20.24 -14.81
C HIS A 5 1.39 -19.40 -14.21
N PRO A 6 2.05 -19.89 -13.13
CA PRO A 6 3.18 -19.19 -12.52
C PRO A 6 4.35 -19.00 -13.51
N GLU A 7 4.54 -19.91 -14.45
CA GLU A 7 5.56 -19.86 -15.51
C GLU A 7 5.43 -18.65 -16.44
N ASN A 8 4.22 -18.08 -16.53
CA ASN A 8 3.91 -16.93 -17.37
C ASN A 8 4.01 -15.59 -16.61
N VAL A 9 4.50 -15.59 -15.37
CA VAL A 9 4.59 -14.40 -14.54
C VAL A 9 6.01 -14.21 -14.02
N GLU A 10 6.69 -13.20 -14.54
CA GLU A 10 7.96 -12.73 -13.98
C GLU A 10 7.70 -11.81 -12.78
N LEU A 11 7.69 -12.38 -11.58
CA LEU A 11 7.32 -11.69 -10.33
C LEU A 11 8.12 -10.41 -10.01
N GLU A 12 9.34 -10.28 -10.54
CA GLU A 12 10.17 -9.09 -10.32
C GLU A 12 9.74 -7.90 -11.18
N LYS A 13 9.00 -8.15 -12.27
CA LYS A 13 8.55 -7.12 -13.23
C LYS A 13 7.11 -6.70 -13.02
N VAL A 14 6.37 -7.36 -12.12
CA VAL A 14 4.96 -7.03 -11.87
C VAL A 14 4.84 -5.69 -11.15
N GLN A 15 3.89 -4.87 -11.59
CA GLN A 15 3.63 -3.55 -10.99
C GLN A 15 2.37 -3.54 -10.11
N VAL A 16 1.41 -4.43 -10.39
CA VAL A 16 0.12 -4.47 -9.71
C VAL A 16 -0.22 -5.92 -9.37
N VAL A 17 -0.72 -6.13 -8.15
CA VAL A 17 -1.19 -7.41 -7.66
C VAL A 17 -2.67 -7.30 -7.31
N HIS A 18 -3.49 -8.21 -7.82
CA HIS A 18 -4.91 -8.30 -7.50
C HIS A 18 -5.20 -9.53 -6.63
N TYR A 19 -5.47 -9.30 -5.35
CA TYR A 19 -5.76 -10.32 -4.33
C TYR A 19 -7.23 -10.79 -4.38
N CYS A 20 -7.55 -11.60 -5.38
CA CYS A 20 -8.93 -12.04 -5.67
C CYS A 20 -9.33 -13.35 -4.96
N ALA A 21 -8.37 -14.21 -4.62
CA ALA A 21 -8.65 -15.53 -4.06
C ALA A 21 -9.02 -15.47 -2.56
N ALA A 22 -9.78 -16.45 -2.07
CA ALA A 22 -9.97 -16.64 -0.63
C ALA A 22 -8.62 -16.81 0.08
N GLY A 23 -8.46 -16.25 1.28
CA GLY A 23 -7.19 -16.22 2.01
C GLY A 23 -6.14 -15.23 1.47
N SER A 24 -6.20 -14.86 0.19
CA SER A 24 -5.17 -14.02 -0.44
C SER A 24 -5.19 -12.55 0.00
N LYS A 25 -6.26 -12.08 0.65
CA LYS A 25 -6.37 -10.69 1.13
C LYS A 25 -5.32 -10.45 2.22
N PRO A 26 -4.31 -9.60 2.00
CA PRO A 26 -3.18 -9.48 2.94
C PRO A 26 -3.59 -9.10 4.37
N TRP A 27 -4.60 -8.24 4.52
CA TRP A 27 -5.14 -7.82 5.82
C TRP A 27 -5.94 -8.92 6.56
N ARG A 28 -6.12 -10.10 5.96
CA ARG A 28 -6.75 -11.28 6.57
C ARG A 28 -5.96 -12.55 6.29
N TYR A 29 -4.67 -12.42 5.99
CA TYR A 29 -3.83 -13.56 5.65
C TYR A 29 -3.60 -14.46 6.86
N THR A 30 -4.08 -15.71 6.78
CA THR A 30 -3.87 -16.74 7.82
C THR A 30 -2.79 -17.74 7.42
N GLY A 31 -2.61 -17.97 6.12
CA GLY A 31 -1.70 -18.98 5.59
C GLY A 31 -2.32 -20.37 5.46
N GLU A 32 -3.58 -20.55 5.84
CA GLU A 32 -4.25 -21.86 5.90
C GLU A 32 -4.97 -22.22 4.60
N GLU A 33 -5.31 -21.22 3.78
CA GLU A 33 -6.05 -21.46 2.54
C GLU A 33 -5.17 -22.07 1.44
N GLN A 34 -5.82 -22.63 0.41
CA GLN A 34 -5.14 -23.32 -0.69
C GLN A 34 -4.04 -22.45 -1.29
N ASN A 35 -2.84 -23.01 -1.49
CA ASN A 35 -1.67 -22.38 -2.10
C ASN A 35 -1.08 -21.17 -1.32
N MET A 36 -1.55 -20.87 -0.10
CA MET A 36 -0.93 -19.85 0.76
C MET A 36 0.43 -20.31 1.32
N ASP A 37 0.73 -21.60 1.23
CA ASP A 37 2.02 -22.18 1.56
C ASP A 37 3.13 -21.81 0.55
N ARG A 38 2.78 -21.33 -0.65
CA ARG A 38 3.76 -20.94 -1.68
C ARG A 38 4.60 -19.73 -1.27
N GLU A 39 5.90 -19.79 -1.57
CA GLU A 39 6.86 -18.73 -1.23
C GLU A 39 6.63 -17.43 -2.00
N ASP A 40 6.18 -17.50 -3.25
CA ASP A 40 5.82 -16.30 -4.01
C ASP A 40 4.62 -15.56 -3.41
N ILE A 41 3.60 -16.29 -2.95
CA ILE A 41 2.45 -15.70 -2.26
C ILE A 41 2.87 -15.06 -0.94
N LYS A 42 3.64 -15.76 -0.11
CA LYS A 42 4.20 -15.22 1.15
C LYS A 42 5.01 -13.94 0.90
N MET A 43 5.82 -13.91 -0.16
CA MET A 43 6.58 -12.72 -0.55
C MET A 43 5.66 -11.54 -0.88
N LEU A 44 4.60 -11.75 -1.67
CA LEU A 44 3.66 -10.69 -2.04
C LEU A 44 2.87 -10.17 -0.83
N VAL A 45 2.48 -11.05 0.09
CA VAL A 45 1.82 -10.65 1.35
C VAL A 45 2.79 -9.87 2.23
N LYS A 46 4.05 -10.31 2.34
CA LYS A 46 5.09 -9.62 3.11
C LYS A 46 5.32 -8.20 2.58
N LYS A 47 5.48 -8.01 1.27
CA LYS A 47 5.64 -6.68 0.65
C LYS A 47 4.45 -5.76 0.95
N TRP A 48 3.22 -6.29 0.89
CA TRP A 48 2.04 -5.52 1.27
C TRP A 48 2.07 -5.12 2.75
N LYS A 49 2.45 -6.07 3.62
CA LYS A 49 2.51 -5.87 5.07
C LYS A 49 3.57 -4.83 5.45
N GLU A 50 4.74 -4.86 4.82
CA GLU A 50 5.80 -3.86 5.01
C GLU A 50 5.32 -2.44 4.71
N ILE A 51 4.51 -2.26 3.66
CA ILE A 51 3.90 -0.96 3.34
C ILE A 51 2.82 -0.58 4.37
N TYR A 52 2.00 -1.54 4.78
CA TYR A 52 0.92 -1.27 5.74
C TYR A 52 1.43 -0.93 7.14
N GLU A 53 2.54 -1.52 7.56
CA GLU A 53 3.19 -1.29 8.86
C GLU A 53 4.18 -0.11 8.84
N ASP A 54 4.36 0.54 7.68
CA ASP A 54 5.20 1.72 7.57
C ASP A 54 4.50 2.95 8.19
N GLU A 55 4.80 3.22 9.46
CA GLU A 55 4.29 4.38 10.22
C GLU A 55 4.61 5.72 9.53
N THR A 56 5.61 5.79 8.63
CA THR A 56 5.90 7.02 7.86
C THR A 56 4.78 7.38 6.88
N LEU A 57 3.98 6.38 6.50
CA LEU A 57 2.81 6.53 5.64
C LEU A 57 1.54 6.88 6.42
N ASP A 58 1.57 6.84 7.74
CA ASP A 58 0.43 7.21 8.57
C ASP A 58 -0.05 8.64 8.27
N TYR A 59 -1.35 8.79 8.15
CA TYR A 59 -1.98 10.07 7.85
C TYR A 59 -1.69 11.11 8.95
N ASN A 60 -1.65 10.69 10.20
CA ASN A 60 -1.39 11.55 11.37
C ASN A 60 0.10 11.61 11.77
N ASN A 61 1.02 11.36 10.84
CA ASN A 61 2.43 11.42 11.15
C ASN A 61 2.90 12.88 11.35
N ASN A 62 3.27 13.23 12.59
CA ASN A 62 3.80 14.55 12.95
C ASN A 62 4.99 14.98 12.07
N VAL A 63 5.81 14.04 11.59
CA VAL A 63 6.94 14.31 10.68
C VAL A 63 6.45 14.80 9.31
N ARG A 64 5.33 14.27 8.80
CA ARG A 64 4.71 14.80 7.58
C ARG A 64 4.17 16.20 7.81
N VAL A 65 3.51 16.45 8.94
CA VAL A 65 3.03 17.79 9.30
C VAL A 65 4.19 18.77 9.32
N GLU A 66 5.28 18.48 10.03
CA GLU A 66 6.46 19.35 10.09
C GLU A 66 7.09 19.58 8.71
N ARG A 67 7.25 18.53 7.89
CA ARG A 67 7.84 18.64 6.55
C ARG A 67 6.96 19.43 5.59
N PHE A 68 5.65 19.24 5.63
CA PHE A 68 4.69 20.05 4.85
C PHE A 68 4.68 21.50 5.33
N THR A 69 4.73 21.73 6.65
CA THR A 69 4.75 23.07 7.24
C THR A 69 6.02 23.81 6.87
N ALA A 70 7.18 23.15 6.92
CA ALA A 70 8.46 23.72 6.50
C ALA A 70 8.46 24.07 5.00
N ALA A 71 8.03 23.15 4.13
CA ALA A 71 7.89 23.42 2.71
C ALA A 71 6.92 24.58 2.42
N LEU A 72 5.89 24.73 3.25
CA LEU A 72 4.92 25.81 3.14
C LEU A 72 5.44 27.18 3.58
N LEU A 73 6.23 27.21 4.66
CA LEU A 73 6.91 28.42 5.12
C LEU A 73 7.93 28.90 4.08
N GLU A 74 8.71 27.98 3.49
CA GLU A 74 9.65 28.26 2.40
C GLU A 74 8.95 28.77 1.13
N ALA A 75 7.77 28.22 0.80
CA ALA A 75 6.99 28.65 -0.36
C ALA A 75 6.24 29.99 -0.17
N GLY A 76 6.37 30.64 1.00
CA GLY A 76 5.72 31.92 1.28
C GLY A 76 4.25 31.83 1.72
N GLY A 77 3.81 30.66 2.20
CA GLY A 77 2.48 30.43 2.78
C GLY A 77 1.36 30.06 1.79
N ILE A 78 0.34 29.35 2.29
CA ILE A 78 -0.86 28.98 1.51
C ILE A 78 -1.77 30.20 1.40
N LYS A 79 -2.09 30.66 0.18
CA LYS A 79 -3.34 31.41 -0.03
C LYS A 79 -4.50 30.41 0.00
N SER A 80 -5.08 30.18 1.18
CA SER A 80 -6.28 29.35 1.29
C SER A 80 -7.45 30.08 0.65
N VAL A 81 -7.98 29.52 -0.43
CA VAL A 81 -9.30 29.90 -0.96
C VAL A 81 -10.27 28.90 -0.37
N LEU A 82 -11.18 29.37 0.48
CA LEU A 82 -12.25 28.54 1.01
C LEU A 82 -13.16 28.13 -0.16
N SER A 83 -13.28 26.82 -0.38
CA SER A 83 -14.27 26.32 -1.32
C SER A 83 -15.66 26.75 -0.83
N PRO A 84 -16.57 27.20 -1.71
CA PRO A 84 -17.95 27.41 -1.32
C PRO A 84 -18.48 26.10 -0.71
N ASN A 85 -19.15 26.20 0.45
CA ASN A 85 -19.79 25.06 1.08
C ASN A 85 -20.66 24.34 0.05
N ALA A 86 -20.45 23.03 -0.11
CA ALA A 86 -21.38 22.20 -0.85
C ALA A 86 -22.68 22.13 -0.02
N ALA A 87 -23.75 22.70 -0.55
CA ALA A 87 -25.11 22.57 -0.03
C ALA A 87 -25.72 21.22 -0.40
#